data_AF-A0A519UHC9-F1
#
_entry.id   AF-A0A519UHC9-F1
#
_cell.length_a   1.000
_cell.length_b   1.000
_cell.length_c   1.000
_cell.angle_alpha   90.00
_cell.angle_beta   90.00
_cell.angle_gamma   90.00
#
_symmetry.space_group_name_H-M   'P 1'
#
loop_
_entity.id
_entity.type
_entity.pdbx_description
1 polymer ?
#
loop_
_entity_poly.entity_id
_entity_poly.type
_entity_poly.pdbx_seq_one_letter_code
_entity_poly.pdbx_strand_id
1 'polypeptide(L)'
;PAPWAELASDNISLTVPAARIRALDDPEQVLAFWDAVLATDAQLAALPAPRRHPERVVVDQEVAYGYMFTAPDKIVVPDDRGCGEMLDASFMGKTGSWGLFHELGHRHQFWDLDFGGLGEVSVNLYTLYVFDKLLHKGLYNHPQLSSRQEVADKVAWYLTGAPTFEKWRADPFLALSMYVQLIHSFGWEPIEQVYRQYRQLPRSQYPATDAAKRDYWFAAICAATHRNLGPFFAQWRVPVSQEVEKTVTHYPAWLPPEMQPEKAAAKPAGK
;
A
#
# COMPACT_ATOMS: atom_id res chain seq x y z
N PRO A 1 -0.14 -37.88 -17.33
CA PRO A 1 0.33 -36.78 -16.46
C PRO A 1 -0.85 -35.94 -15.95
N ALA A 2 -0.76 -35.40 -14.73
CA ALA A 2 -1.79 -34.50 -14.20
C ALA A 2 -1.81 -33.16 -14.97
N PRO A 3 -2.98 -32.52 -15.13
CA PRO A 3 -3.11 -31.27 -15.88
C PRO A 3 -2.62 -30.04 -15.11
N TRP A 4 -2.55 -30.12 -13.78
CA TRP A 4 -2.11 -29.06 -12.87
C TRP A 4 -0.91 -29.50 -12.06
N ALA A 5 -0.15 -28.52 -11.61
CA ALA A 5 0.95 -28.69 -10.67
C ALA A 5 0.90 -27.62 -9.59
N GLU A 6 1.54 -27.91 -8.45
CA GLU A 6 1.63 -26.98 -7.33
C GLU A 6 3.09 -26.84 -6.90
N LEU A 7 3.54 -25.59 -6.76
CA LEU A 7 4.78 -25.23 -6.09
C LEU A 7 4.40 -24.66 -4.73
N ALA A 8 5.00 -25.14 -3.64
CA ALA A 8 4.63 -24.69 -2.30
C ALA A 8 5.82 -24.54 -1.36
N SER A 9 5.78 -23.47 -0.56
CA SER A 9 6.57 -23.25 0.64
C SER A 9 5.65 -23.22 1.87
N ASP A 10 6.21 -22.93 3.04
CA ASP A 10 5.41 -22.71 4.26
C ASP A 10 4.55 -21.43 4.19
N ASN A 11 4.88 -20.47 3.32
CA ASN A 11 4.18 -19.19 3.24
C ASN A 11 3.30 -19.02 1.99
N ILE A 12 3.56 -19.76 0.91
CA ILE A 12 2.77 -19.63 -0.33
C ILE A 12 2.62 -20.95 -1.08
N SER A 13 1.50 -21.14 -1.77
CA SER A 13 1.31 -22.16 -2.79
C SER A 13 0.88 -21.54 -4.13
N LEU A 14 1.53 -21.95 -5.22
CA LEU A 14 1.21 -21.56 -6.59
C LEU A 14 0.63 -22.76 -7.34
N THR A 15 -0.67 -22.76 -7.59
CA THR A 15 -1.36 -23.78 -8.40
C THR A 15 -1.40 -23.32 -9.86
N VAL A 16 -0.67 -24.01 -10.74
CA VAL A 16 -0.47 -23.58 -12.15
C VAL A 16 -0.69 -24.75 -13.13
N PRO A 17 -1.01 -24.49 -14.41
CA PRO A 17 -1.10 -25.55 -15.40
C PRO A 17 0.24 -26.29 -15.48
N ALA A 18 0.21 -27.63 -15.48
CA ALA A 18 1.42 -28.44 -15.41
C ALA A 18 2.40 -28.13 -16.56
N ALA A 19 1.91 -27.65 -17.70
CA ALA A 19 2.74 -27.22 -18.83
C ALA A 19 3.67 -26.05 -18.50
N ARG A 20 3.28 -25.14 -17.59
CA ARG A 20 4.06 -23.96 -17.21
C ARG A 20 5.33 -24.30 -16.42
N ILE A 21 5.33 -25.42 -15.70
CA ILE A 21 6.47 -25.83 -14.88
C ILE A 21 7.35 -26.91 -15.54
N ARG A 22 6.98 -27.42 -16.73
CA ARG A 22 7.76 -28.49 -17.39
C ARG A 22 9.20 -28.09 -17.70
N ALA A 23 9.43 -26.79 -17.93
CA ALA A 23 10.73 -26.20 -18.21
C ALA A 23 11.21 -25.31 -17.07
N LEU A 24 10.61 -25.41 -15.88
CA LEU A 24 11.08 -24.67 -14.71
C LEU A 24 12.26 -25.43 -14.09
N ASP A 25 13.46 -24.87 -14.25
CA ASP A 25 14.69 -25.53 -13.81
C ASP A 25 14.90 -25.46 -12.29
N ASP A 26 14.50 -24.35 -11.65
CA ASP A 26 14.74 -24.08 -10.23
C ASP A 26 13.45 -23.57 -9.53
N PRO A 27 12.56 -24.50 -9.12
CA PRO A 27 11.36 -24.14 -8.37
C PRO A 27 11.66 -23.59 -6.97
N GLU A 28 12.82 -23.89 -6.38
CA GLU A 28 13.21 -23.40 -5.05
C GLU A 28 13.50 -21.90 -5.11
N GLN A 29 14.17 -21.41 -6.15
CA GLN A 29 14.41 -19.99 -6.34
C GLN A 29 13.10 -19.19 -6.50
N VAL A 30 12.11 -19.75 -7.19
CA VAL A 30 10.77 -19.14 -7.30
C VAL A 30 10.11 -19.03 -5.93
N LEU A 31 10.08 -20.11 -5.16
CA LEU A 31 9.47 -20.12 -3.84
C LEU A 31 10.20 -19.18 -2.85
N ALA A 32 11.53 -19.16 -2.89
CA ALA A 32 12.34 -18.25 -2.06
C ALA A 32 12.05 -16.77 -2.36
N PHE A 33 11.83 -16.41 -3.64
CA PHE A 33 11.41 -15.06 -4.01
C PHE A 33 10.05 -14.71 -3.40
N TRP A 34 9.05 -15.58 -3.53
CA TRP A 34 7.72 -15.33 -2.99
C TRP A 34 7.69 -15.33 -1.46
N ASP A 35 8.50 -16.16 -0.81
CA ASP A 35 8.71 -16.11 0.64
C ASP A 35 9.28 -14.76 1.08
N ALA A 36 10.23 -14.20 0.33
CA ALA A 36 10.78 -12.87 0.61
C ALA A 36 9.74 -11.76 0.43
N VAL A 37 8.86 -11.86 -0.58
CA VAL A 37 7.71 -10.93 -0.75
C VAL A 37 6.79 -11.00 0.46
N LEU A 38 6.37 -12.19 0.87
CA LEU A 38 5.47 -12.36 2.01
C LEU A 38 6.08 -12.01 3.36
N ALA A 39 7.40 -12.20 3.52
CA ALA A 39 8.14 -11.70 4.68
C ALA A 39 8.15 -10.17 4.72
N THR A 40 8.29 -9.53 3.55
CA THR A 40 8.25 -8.07 3.41
C THR A 40 6.85 -7.52 3.74
N ASP A 41 5.79 -8.15 3.23
CA ASP A 41 4.41 -7.79 3.58
C ASP A 41 4.14 -8.01 5.08
N ALA A 42 4.61 -9.13 5.64
CA ALA A 42 4.47 -9.42 7.06
C ALA A 42 5.18 -8.38 7.94
N GLN A 43 6.34 -7.87 7.52
CA GLN A 43 7.04 -6.80 8.21
C GLN A 43 6.17 -5.53 8.30
N LEU A 44 5.60 -5.07 7.18
CA LEU A 44 4.72 -3.90 7.18
C LEU A 44 3.46 -4.18 8.01
N ALA A 45 2.81 -5.33 7.81
CA ALA A 45 1.57 -5.72 8.49
C ALA A 45 1.75 -6.05 9.98
N ALA A 46 2.99 -6.00 10.50
CA ALA A 46 3.38 -6.44 11.82
C ALA A 46 2.87 -7.86 12.14
N LEU A 47 2.89 -8.75 11.16
CA LEU A 47 2.45 -10.14 11.34
C LEU A 47 3.53 -10.97 12.04
N PRO A 48 3.15 -11.77 13.05
CA PRO A 48 4.10 -12.68 13.70
C PRO A 48 4.47 -13.84 12.78
N ALA A 49 5.70 -14.35 12.96
CA ALA A 49 6.14 -15.62 12.39
C ALA A 49 5.98 -16.77 13.43
N PRO A 50 5.63 -18.01 13.01
CA PRO A 50 5.28 -18.39 11.64
C PRO A 50 3.87 -17.90 11.24
N ARG A 51 3.60 -17.81 9.94
CA ARG A 51 2.27 -17.50 9.42
C ARG A 51 1.28 -18.60 9.82
N ARG A 52 0.01 -18.24 10.01
CA ARG A 52 -1.04 -19.20 10.37
C ARG A 52 -1.40 -20.15 9.22
N HIS A 53 -1.28 -19.66 7.98
CA HIS A 53 -1.52 -20.41 6.75
C HIS A 53 -0.71 -19.79 5.62
N PRO A 54 -0.38 -20.58 4.58
CA PRO A 54 0.18 -20.05 3.36
C PRO A 54 -0.87 -19.25 2.59
N GLU A 55 -0.43 -18.22 1.86
CA GLU A 55 -1.25 -17.62 0.81
C GLU A 55 -1.35 -18.57 -0.39
N ARG A 56 -2.47 -18.52 -1.10
CA ARG A 56 -2.74 -19.44 -2.21
C ARG A 56 -2.98 -18.64 -3.47
N VAL A 57 -2.12 -18.79 -4.47
CA VAL A 57 -2.30 -18.21 -5.81
C VAL A 57 -2.70 -19.32 -6.75
N VAL A 58 -3.87 -19.18 -7.38
CA VAL A 58 -4.44 -20.17 -8.29
C VAL A 58 -4.54 -19.54 -9.67
N VAL A 59 -3.92 -20.17 -10.65
CA VAL A 59 -4.07 -19.79 -12.04
C VAL A 59 -5.41 -20.32 -12.56
N ASP A 60 -6.26 -19.46 -13.10
CA ASP A 60 -7.53 -19.84 -13.71
C ASP A 60 -7.81 -18.95 -14.93
N GLN A 61 -8.49 -19.50 -15.94
CA GLN A 61 -8.90 -18.75 -17.14
C GLN A 61 -10.14 -17.87 -16.85
N GLU A 62 -10.93 -18.22 -15.83
CA GLU A 62 -12.11 -17.45 -15.41
C GLU A 62 -11.77 -16.45 -14.29
N VAL A 63 -11.26 -15.28 -14.67
CA VAL A 63 -11.04 -14.16 -13.73
C VAL A 63 -12.35 -13.37 -13.55
N ALA A 64 -12.96 -13.47 -12.37
CA ALA A 64 -14.34 -13.01 -12.13
C ALA A 64 -14.50 -11.49 -11.92
N TYR A 65 -13.46 -10.78 -11.46
CA TYR A 65 -13.57 -9.39 -10.96
C TYR A 65 -12.55 -8.41 -11.57
N GLY A 66 -12.00 -8.71 -12.74
CA GLY A 66 -10.99 -7.88 -13.39
C GLY A 66 -9.91 -8.73 -14.04
N TYR A 67 -8.66 -8.31 -13.94
CA TYR A 67 -7.51 -9.08 -14.45
C TYR A 67 -7.03 -10.14 -13.46
N MET A 68 -6.94 -9.79 -12.17
CA MET A 68 -6.67 -10.70 -11.05
C MET A 68 -7.53 -10.26 -9.86
N PHE A 69 -7.73 -11.14 -8.88
CA PHE A 69 -8.50 -10.77 -7.69
C PHE A 69 -8.15 -11.62 -6.47
N THR A 70 -8.42 -11.07 -5.30
CA THR A 70 -8.27 -11.71 -4.00
C THR A 70 -9.63 -12.10 -3.42
N ALA A 71 -9.73 -13.36 -3.01
CA ALA A 71 -10.83 -13.93 -2.24
C ALA A 71 -10.35 -14.26 -0.81
N PRO A 72 -11.26 -14.57 0.13
CA PRO A 72 -10.89 -14.91 1.51
C PRO A 72 -9.91 -16.08 1.65
N ASP A 73 -9.88 -17.03 0.71
CA ASP A 73 -9.09 -18.25 0.77
C ASP A 73 -8.01 -18.40 -0.32
N LYS A 74 -7.99 -17.50 -1.31
CA LYS A 74 -7.07 -17.56 -2.45
C LYS A 74 -7.00 -16.25 -3.23
N ILE A 75 -5.97 -16.13 -4.05
CA ILE A 75 -5.79 -15.15 -5.11
C ILE A 75 -5.94 -15.89 -6.43
N VAL A 76 -6.65 -15.30 -7.39
CA VAL A 76 -6.84 -15.87 -8.72
C VAL A 76 -6.17 -14.99 -9.77
N VAL A 77 -5.36 -15.61 -10.62
CA VAL A 77 -4.59 -14.94 -11.67
C VAL A 77 -4.83 -15.62 -13.02
N PRO A 78 -4.75 -14.90 -14.15
CA PRO A 78 -4.99 -15.48 -15.46
C PRO A 78 -3.80 -16.31 -15.95
N ASP A 79 -4.06 -17.36 -16.73
CA ASP A 79 -3.02 -18.15 -17.41
C ASP A 79 -2.54 -17.46 -18.69
N ASP A 80 -1.81 -16.35 -18.54
CA ASP A 80 -1.31 -15.56 -19.65
C ASP A 80 0.22 -15.37 -19.58
N ARG A 81 0.74 -14.24 -20.08
CA ARG A 81 2.15 -13.90 -19.95
C ARG A 81 2.56 -13.68 -18.49
N GLY A 82 1.72 -13.04 -17.69
CA GLY A 82 1.97 -12.76 -16.29
C GLY A 82 2.13 -14.02 -15.45
N CYS A 83 1.39 -15.10 -15.78
CA CYS A 83 1.61 -16.41 -15.16
C CYS A 83 3.02 -16.96 -15.42
N GLY A 84 3.57 -16.75 -16.62
CA GLY A 84 4.94 -17.14 -16.92
C GLY A 84 5.96 -16.30 -16.14
N GLU A 85 5.75 -14.98 -16.08
CA GLU A 85 6.59 -14.05 -15.34
C GLU A 85 6.58 -14.33 -13.82
N MET A 86 5.43 -14.72 -13.25
CA MET A 86 5.29 -15.13 -11.85
C MET A 86 6.19 -16.33 -11.47
N LEU A 87 6.54 -17.17 -12.45
CA LEU A 87 7.40 -18.35 -12.29
C LEU A 87 8.88 -18.07 -12.65
N ASP A 88 9.24 -16.83 -12.96
CA ASP A 88 10.62 -16.40 -13.22
C ASP A 88 11.08 -15.46 -12.11
N ALA A 89 11.77 -16.01 -11.12
CA ALA A 89 12.27 -15.27 -9.97
C ALA A 89 13.25 -14.14 -10.36
N SER A 90 14.05 -14.34 -11.41
CA SER A 90 14.99 -13.33 -11.90
C SER A 90 14.25 -12.15 -12.53
N PHE A 91 13.25 -12.44 -13.37
CA PHE A 91 12.37 -11.42 -13.92
C PHE A 91 11.62 -10.67 -12.82
N MET A 92 11.03 -11.39 -11.86
CA MET A 92 10.27 -10.79 -10.76
C MET A 92 11.15 -9.95 -9.83
N GLY A 93 12.36 -10.40 -9.52
CA GLY A 93 13.34 -9.62 -8.76
C GLY A 93 13.78 -8.35 -9.49
N LYS A 94 13.90 -8.41 -10.82
CA LYS A 94 14.32 -7.26 -11.64
C LYS A 94 13.20 -6.29 -11.95
N THR A 95 11.98 -6.76 -12.18
CA THR A 95 10.87 -5.96 -12.70
C THR A 95 9.79 -5.73 -11.64
N GLY A 96 9.48 -6.75 -10.85
CA GLY A 96 8.31 -6.79 -9.97
C GLY A 96 7.00 -6.98 -10.73
N SER A 97 5.91 -7.15 -9.99
CA SER A 97 4.56 -7.17 -10.55
C SER A 97 3.62 -6.41 -9.64
N TRP A 98 3.19 -5.21 -10.08
CA TRP A 98 2.27 -4.38 -9.29
C TRP A 98 0.99 -5.13 -8.97
N GLY A 99 0.41 -5.84 -9.95
CA GLY A 99 -0.81 -6.61 -9.75
C GLY A 99 -0.63 -7.72 -8.71
N LEU A 100 0.38 -8.57 -8.84
CA LEU A 100 0.55 -9.70 -7.92
C LEU A 100 0.83 -9.23 -6.48
N PHE A 101 1.65 -8.20 -6.31
CA PHE A 101 1.91 -7.62 -4.99
C PHE A 101 0.67 -6.91 -4.42
N HIS A 102 -0.14 -6.30 -5.27
CA HIS A 102 -1.41 -5.70 -4.89
C HIS A 102 -2.39 -6.75 -4.36
N GLU A 103 -2.58 -7.86 -5.07
CA GLU A 103 -3.44 -8.94 -4.58
C GLU A 103 -2.94 -9.55 -3.27
N LEU A 104 -1.63 -9.77 -3.14
CA LEU A 104 -1.05 -10.18 -1.86
C LEU A 104 -1.29 -9.13 -0.76
N GLY A 105 -1.20 -7.84 -1.08
CA GLY A 105 -1.50 -6.75 -0.16
C GLY A 105 -2.93 -6.77 0.40
N HIS A 106 -3.93 -7.18 -0.39
CA HIS A 106 -5.31 -7.31 0.08
C HIS A 106 -5.45 -8.30 1.24
N ARG A 107 -4.56 -9.31 1.30
CA ARG A 107 -4.50 -10.30 2.40
C ARG A 107 -4.01 -9.72 3.72
N HIS A 108 -3.40 -8.53 3.67
CA HIS A 108 -2.73 -7.89 4.80
C HIS A 108 -3.46 -6.63 5.31
N GLN A 109 -4.47 -6.14 4.59
CA GLN A 109 -5.24 -4.98 4.99
C GLN A 109 -5.97 -5.17 6.33
N PHE A 110 -6.06 -4.09 7.08
CA PHE A 110 -6.76 -4.06 8.36
C PHE A 110 -8.22 -3.68 8.15
N TRP A 111 -9.00 -4.52 7.45
CA TRP A 111 -10.39 -4.21 7.03
C TRP A 111 -11.32 -3.67 8.14
N ASP A 112 -11.14 -4.13 9.38
CA ASP A 112 -11.91 -3.66 10.54
C ASP A 112 -11.46 -2.28 11.08
N LEU A 113 -10.28 -1.78 10.69
CA LEU A 113 -9.66 -0.52 11.16
C LEU A 113 -9.45 0.50 10.04
N ASP A 114 -9.22 0.05 8.81
CA ASP A 114 -9.16 0.89 7.62
C ASP A 114 -10.52 1.59 7.44
N PHE A 115 -10.47 2.90 7.23
CA PHE A 115 -11.65 3.70 6.96
C PHE A 115 -12.05 3.64 5.48
N GLY A 116 -13.27 4.09 5.20
CA GLY A 116 -13.91 4.01 3.90
C GLY A 116 -13.14 4.76 2.81
N GLY A 117 -12.94 4.09 1.68
CA GLY A 117 -12.14 4.58 0.55
C GLY A 117 -10.69 4.09 0.54
N LEU A 118 -10.26 3.28 1.52
CA LEU A 118 -8.91 2.73 1.56
C LEU A 118 -8.73 1.37 0.87
N GLY A 119 -9.81 0.70 0.44
CA GLY A 119 -9.73 -0.67 -0.12
C GLY A 119 -8.67 -0.82 -1.22
N GLU A 120 -8.65 0.12 -2.17
CA GLU A 120 -7.68 0.16 -3.28
C GLU A 120 -6.46 1.06 -3.00
N VAL A 121 -6.35 1.59 -1.78
CA VAL A 121 -5.30 2.55 -1.39
C VAL A 121 -4.31 1.92 -0.42
N SER A 122 -4.77 1.41 0.72
CA SER A 122 -3.89 0.81 1.73
C SER A 122 -3.25 -0.48 1.24
N VAL A 123 -3.92 -1.22 0.34
CA VAL A 123 -3.34 -2.35 -0.39
C VAL A 123 -2.05 -1.96 -1.14
N ASN A 124 -2.02 -0.79 -1.77
CA ASN A 124 -0.88 -0.33 -2.52
C ASN A 124 0.31 0.10 -1.63
N LEU A 125 0.11 0.24 -0.32
CA LEU A 125 1.23 0.42 0.61
C LEU A 125 2.07 -0.85 0.70
N TYR A 126 1.46 -2.03 0.69
CA TYR A 126 2.18 -3.31 0.63
C TYR A 126 2.93 -3.45 -0.70
N THR A 127 2.26 -3.15 -1.82
CA THR A 127 2.90 -3.11 -3.14
C THR A 127 4.13 -2.21 -3.18
N LEU A 128 3.99 -0.96 -2.72
CA LEU A 128 5.10 0.00 -2.65
C LEU A 128 6.19 -0.45 -1.69
N TYR A 129 5.84 -1.11 -0.58
CA TYR A 129 6.80 -1.59 0.41
C TYR A 129 7.66 -2.71 -0.16
N VAL A 130 7.09 -3.68 -0.87
CA VAL A 130 7.84 -4.72 -1.58
C VAL A 130 8.77 -4.08 -2.62
N PHE A 131 8.25 -3.15 -3.42
CA PHE A 131 9.06 -2.45 -4.40
C PHE A 131 10.23 -1.67 -3.79
N ASP A 132 10.01 -1.00 -2.67
CA ASP A 132 11.03 -0.18 -2.01
C ASP A 132 12.04 -1.03 -1.22
N LYS A 133 11.55 -1.93 -0.37
CA LYS A 133 12.36 -2.68 0.60
C LYS A 133 13.01 -3.93 0.03
N LEU A 134 12.29 -4.67 -0.81
CA LEU A 134 12.79 -5.92 -1.38
C LEU A 134 13.44 -5.69 -2.74
N LEU A 135 12.79 -4.92 -3.62
CA LEU A 135 13.28 -4.72 -5.00
C LEU A 135 14.17 -3.49 -5.17
N HIS A 136 14.28 -2.63 -4.14
CA HIS A 136 15.10 -1.42 -4.16
C HIS A 136 14.77 -0.46 -5.32
N LYS A 137 13.50 -0.40 -5.71
CA LYS A 137 13.00 0.46 -6.80
C LYS A 137 12.48 1.82 -6.33
N GLY A 138 12.41 2.04 -5.01
CA GLY A 138 11.86 3.26 -4.44
C GLY A 138 10.34 3.36 -4.60
N LEU A 139 9.77 4.49 -4.19
CA LEU A 139 8.32 4.74 -4.22
C LEU A 139 7.78 5.12 -5.62
N TYR A 140 8.66 5.63 -6.50
CA TYR A 140 8.28 6.20 -7.78
C TYR A 140 8.60 5.26 -8.94
N ASN A 141 7.84 4.18 -9.05
CA ASN A 141 8.12 3.09 -10.00
C ASN A 141 6.90 2.62 -10.81
N HIS A 142 5.78 3.34 -10.71
CA HIS A 142 4.52 3.03 -11.39
C HIS A 142 4.16 4.18 -12.33
N PRO A 143 3.52 3.97 -13.50
CA PRO A 143 3.15 5.07 -14.40
C PRO A 143 2.33 6.20 -13.74
N GLN A 144 1.45 5.86 -12.78
CA GLN A 144 0.67 6.85 -12.01
C GLN A 144 1.42 7.43 -10.79
N LEU A 145 2.61 6.95 -10.49
CA LEU A 145 3.56 7.43 -9.47
C LEU A 145 4.97 7.45 -10.08
N SER A 146 5.14 8.07 -11.24
CA SER A 146 6.36 7.90 -12.05
C SER A 146 7.54 8.74 -11.55
N SER A 147 7.26 9.87 -10.88
CA SER A 147 8.26 10.71 -10.25
C SER A 147 7.65 11.55 -9.13
N ARG A 148 8.50 12.15 -8.29
CA ARG A 148 8.06 13.11 -7.28
C ARG A 148 7.35 14.32 -7.91
N GLN A 149 7.83 14.80 -9.06
CA GLN A 149 7.24 15.95 -9.73
C GLN A 149 5.83 15.63 -10.25
N GLU A 150 5.66 14.47 -10.89
CA GLU A 150 4.36 14.01 -11.40
C GLU A 150 3.33 13.82 -10.28
N VAL A 151 3.77 13.32 -9.12
CA VAL A 151 2.94 13.27 -7.92
C VAL A 151 2.57 14.68 -7.43
N ALA A 152 3.53 15.60 -7.37
CA ALA A 152 3.27 16.98 -6.98
C ALA A 152 2.30 17.70 -7.95
N ASP A 153 2.43 17.47 -9.25
CA ASP A 153 1.55 18.05 -10.28
C ASP A 153 0.12 17.51 -10.16
N LYS A 154 -0.02 16.19 -9.93
CA LYS A 154 -1.32 15.55 -9.63
C LYS A 154 -1.97 16.14 -8.37
N VAL A 155 -1.19 16.33 -7.31
CA VAL A 155 -1.64 16.94 -6.05
C VAL A 155 -2.09 18.38 -6.31
N ALA A 156 -1.30 19.19 -7.01
CA ALA A 156 -1.62 20.57 -7.33
C ALA A 156 -2.91 20.68 -8.17
N TRP A 157 -3.11 19.78 -9.14
CA TRP A 157 -4.35 19.69 -9.91
C TRP A 157 -5.56 19.43 -9.01
N TYR A 158 -5.46 18.49 -8.06
CA TYR A 158 -6.54 18.22 -7.11
C TYR A 158 -6.85 19.43 -6.22
N LEU A 159 -5.81 20.08 -5.67
CA LEU A 159 -5.97 21.22 -4.76
C LEU A 159 -6.61 22.45 -5.43
N THR A 160 -6.32 22.68 -6.71
CA THR A 160 -6.89 23.78 -7.50
C THR A 160 -8.26 23.42 -8.11
N GLY A 161 -8.56 22.13 -8.27
CA GLY A 161 -9.75 21.60 -8.92
C GLY A 161 -10.98 21.40 -8.02
N ALA A 162 -11.23 22.29 -7.05
CA ALA A 162 -12.28 22.16 -6.03
C ALA A 162 -12.21 20.81 -5.27
N PRO A 163 -11.22 20.65 -4.37
CA PRO A 163 -10.95 19.39 -3.70
C PRO A 163 -12.11 18.98 -2.78
N THR A 164 -12.45 17.69 -2.79
CA THR A 164 -13.42 17.07 -1.87
C THR A 164 -12.94 15.69 -1.43
N PHE A 165 -13.49 15.17 -0.33
CA PHE A 165 -13.21 13.81 0.12
C PHE A 165 -13.71 12.77 -0.87
N GLU A 166 -14.83 13.02 -1.55
CA GLU A 166 -15.40 12.14 -2.57
C GLU A 166 -14.45 11.98 -3.75
N LYS A 167 -13.87 13.09 -4.24
CA LYS A 167 -12.85 13.05 -5.30
C LYS A 167 -11.59 12.33 -4.86
N TRP A 168 -11.15 12.55 -3.63
CA TRP A 168 -10.02 11.83 -3.05
C TRP A 168 -10.26 10.33 -3.01
N ARG A 169 -11.44 9.90 -2.55
CA ARG A 169 -11.82 8.48 -2.48
C ARG A 169 -12.05 7.82 -3.85
N ALA A 170 -12.36 8.61 -4.88
CA ALA A 170 -12.70 8.09 -6.21
C ALA A 170 -11.47 7.67 -7.03
N ASP A 171 -10.28 8.16 -6.70
CA ASP A 171 -9.04 7.82 -7.41
C ASP A 171 -8.02 7.25 -6.41
N PRO A 172 -7.77 5.92 -6.45
CA PRO A 172 -6.85 5.28 -5.52
C PRO A 172 -5.42 5.79 -5.60
N PHE A 173 -4.94 6.18 -6.78
CA PHE A 173 -3.58 6.71 -6.94
C PHE A 173 -3.48 8.17 -6.49
N LEU A 174 -4.56 8.95 -6.59
CA LEU A 174 -4.63 10.26 -5.94
C LEU A 174 -4.58 10.11 -4.43
N ALA A 175 -5.38 9.20 -3.86
CA ALA A 175 -5.36 8.93 -2.43
C ALA A 175 -4.01 8.40 -1.95
N LEU A 176 -3.37 7.52 -2.72
CA LEU A 176 -2.05 6.98 -2.43
C LEU A 176 -0.96 8.07 -2.39
N SER A 177 -1.08 9.14 -3.20
CA SER A 177 -0.15 10.28 -3.14
C SER A 177 -0.08 10.92 -1.75
N MET A 178 -1.19 10.95 -0.99
CA MET A 178 -1.19 11.42 0.40
C MET A 178 -0.25 10.59 1.28
N TYR A 179 -0.26 9.27 1.12
CA TYR A 179 0.63 8.36 1.85
C TYR A 179 2.07 8.46 1.35
N VAL A 180 2.29 8.57 0.04
CA VAL A 180 3.63 8.76 -0.55
C VAL A 180 4.30 10.02 0.00
N GLN A 181 3.56 11.12 0.19
CA GLN A 181 4.08 12.35 0.81
C GLN A 181 4.55 12.13 2.26
N LEU A 182 3.78 11.36 3.04
CA LEU A 182 4.17 10.97 4.40
C LEU A 182 5.42 10.09 4.38
N ILE A 183 5.45 9.04 3.57
CA ILE A 183 6.59 8.11 3.49
C ILE A 183 7.84 8.82 2.99
N HIS A 184 7.71 9.70 1.99
CA HIS A 184 8.83 10.48 1.49
C HIS A 184 9.44 11.39 2.55
N SER A 185 8.61 11.94 3.45
CA SER A 185 9.03 12.95 4.42
C SER A 185 9.51 12.35 5.75
N PHE A 186 8.91 11.24 6.18
CA PHE A 186 9.16 10.63 7.48
C PHE A 186 9.69 9.19 7.40
N GLY A 187 9.85 8.64 6.20
CA GLY A 187 10.15 7.23 6.00
C GLY A 187 8.92 6.34 6.25
N TRP A 188 9.15 5.02 6.19
CA TRP A 188 8.10 4.01 6.44
C TRP A 188 7.78 3.83 7.92
N GLU A 189 8.69 4.20 8.81
CA GLU A 189 8.61 3.94 10.25
C GLU A 189 7.27 4.38 10.87
N PRO A 190 6.70 5.57 10.56
CA PRO A 190 5.42 5.95 11.15
C PRO A 190 4.26 5.03 10.76
N ILE A 191 4.24 4.53 9.52
CA ILE A 191 3.21 3.58 9.08
C ILE A 191 3.42 2.23 9.76
N GLU A 192 4.66 1.75 9.83
CA GLU A 192 5.01 0.51 10.54
C GLU A 192 4.64 0.59 12.03
N GLN A 193 4.84 1.74 12.68
CA GLN A 193 4.40 1.99 14.06
C GLN A 193 2.89 1.88 14.21
N VAL A 194 2.13 2.54 13.32
CA VAL A 194 0.67 2.50 13.35
C VAL A 194 0.16 1.08 13.10
N TYR A 195 0.73 0.34 12.16
CA TYR A 195 0.32 -1.04 11.87
C TYR A 195 0.67 -2.01 13.01
N ARG A 196 1.80 -1.81 13.72
CA ARG A 196 2.09 -2.51 14.98
C ARG A 196 1.03 -2.22 16.03
N GLN A 197 0.62 -0.96 16.18
CA GLN A 197 -0.45 -0.57 17.09
C GLN A 197 -1.78 -1.22 16.70
N TYR A 198 -2.14 -1.23 15.41
CA TYR A 198 -3.35 -1.88 14.91
C TYR A 198 -3.38 -3.36 15.26
N ARG A 199 -2.24 -4.07 15.07
CA ARG A 199 -2.13 -5.49 15.38
C ARG A 199 -2.26 -5.79 16.88
N GLN A 200 -1.82 -4.89 17.73
CA GLN A 200 -1.88 -5.03 19.19
C GLN A 200 -3.21 -4.56 19.79
N LEU A 201 -4.01 -3.81 19.03
CA LEU A 201 -5.29 -3.29 19.50
C LEU A 201 -6.29 -4.44 19.70
N PRO A 202 -6.86 -4.63 20.90
CA PRO A 202 -7.90 -5.63 21.10
C PRO A 202 -9.13 -5.30 20.26
N ARG A 203 -9.76 -6.31 19.64
CA ARG A 203 -10.95 -6.11 18.79
C ARG A 203 -12.09 -5.39 19.50
N SER A 204 -12.22 -5.54 20.82
CA SER A 204 -13.22 -4.82 21.63
C SER A 204 -13.00 -3.31 21.72
N GLN A 205 -11.81 -2.82 21.34
CA GLN A 205 -11.45 -1.41 21.31
C GLN A 205 -11.45 -0.83 19.89
N TYR A 206 -11.86 -1.61 18.89
CA TYR A 206 -11.89 -1.11 17.52
C TYR A 206 -12.90 0.03 17.38
N PRO A 207 -12.55 1.11 16.66
CA PRO A 207 -13.48 2.19 16.35
C PRO A 207 -14.71 1.66 15.61
N ALA A 208 -15.89 1.98 16.15
CA ALA A 208 -17.17 1.42 15.69
C ALA A 208 -17.72 2.10 14.42
N THR A 209 -17.28 3.33 14.12
CA THR A 209 -17.77 4.10 12.97
C THR A 209 -16.64 4.47 12.03
N ASP A 210 -16.98 4.74 10.78
CA ASP A 210 -16.01 5.17 9.78
C ASP A 210 -15.30 6.47 10.15
N ALA A 211 -16.01 7.40 10.78
CA ALA A 211 -15.43 8.62 11.33
C ALA A 211 -14.42 8.33 12.44
N ALA A 212 -14.77 7.45 13.38
CA ALA A 212 -13.86 7.05 14.45
C ALA A 212 -12.62 6.33 13.92
N LYS A 213 -12.73 5.56 12.83
CA LYS A 213 -11.56 4.96 12.15
C LYS A 213 -10.62 6.01 11.58
N ARG A 214 -11.15 7.04 10.92
CA ARG A 214 -10.35 8.18 10.42
C ARG A 214 -9.68 8.94 11.56
N ASP A 215 -10.41 9.23 12.62
CA ASP A 215 -9.86 9.93 13.79
C ASP A 215 -8.75 9.10 14.45
N TYR A 216 -8.96 7.79 14.57
CA TYR A 216 -7.96 6.87 15.11
C TYR A 216 -6.68 6.86 14.27
N TRP A 217 -6.81 6.70 12.95
CA TRP A 217 -5.68 6.78 12.01
C TRP A 217 -4.96 8.13 12.15
N PHE A 218 -5.69 9.24 12.12
CA PHE A 218 -5.14 10.59 12.23
C PHE A 218 -4.33 10.80 13.51
N ALA A 219 -4.88 10.42 14.67
CA ALA A 219 -4.18 10.53 15.94
C ALA A 219 -2.92 9.67 15.95
N ALA A 220 -3.02 8.41 15.49
CA ALA A 220 -1.90 7.47 15.48
C ALA A 220 -0.77 7.96 14.57
N ILE A 221 -1.08 8.44 13.36
CA ILE A 221 -0.05 8.91 12.42
C ILE A 221 0.56 10.26 12.84
N CYS A 222 -0.22 11.15 13.49
CA CYS A 222 0.34 12.37 14.09
C CYS A 222 1.32 12.04 15.22
N ALA A 223 0.97 11.08 16.09
CA ALA A 223 1.83 10.63 17.17
C ALA A 223 3.12 10.00 16.63
N ALA A 224 3.01 9.13 15.62
CA ALA A 224 4.13 8.42 15.01
C ALA A 224 5.08 9.34 14.22
N THR A 225 4.57 10.42 13.62
CA THR A 225 5.40 11.43 12.92
C THR A 225 5.90 12.54 13.84
N HIS A 226 5.39 12.64 15.07
CA HIS A 226 5.57 13.78 15.96
C HIS A 226 5.24 15.13 15.28
N ARG A 227 4.18 15.13 14.47
CA ARG A 227 3.68 16.30 13.74
C ARG A 227 2.18 16.43 13.90
N ASN A 228 1.72 17.67 13.93
CA ASN A 228 0.31 17.97 13.76
C ASN A 228 0.00 17.98 12.25
N LEU A 229 -0.64 16.92 11.78
CA LEU A 229 -1.03 16.74 10.39
C LEU A 229 -2.41 17.33 10.07
N GLY A 230 -3.03 18.08 11.00
CA GLY A 230 -4.32 18.73 10.78
C GLY A 230 -4.36 19.58 9.50
N PRO A 231 -3.40 20.50 9.27
CA PRO A 231 -3.33 21.27 8.03
C PRO A 231 -3.20 20.39 6.77
N PHE A 232 -2.48 19.27 6.87
CA PHE A 232 -2.28 18.31 5.78
C PHE A 232 -3.59 17.58 5.43
N PHE A 233 -4.28 17.03 6.42
CA PHE A 233 -5.59 16.38 6.23
C PHE A 233 -6.64 17.38 5.72
N ALA A 234 -6.59 18.63 6.18
CA ALA A 234 -7.48 19.69 5.70
C ALA A 234 -7.29 20.02 4.20
N GLN A 235 -6.05 20.03 3.69
CA GLN A 235 -5.78 20.20 2.26
C GLN A 235 -6.27 19.01 1.43
N TRP A 236 -6.04 17.80 1.93
CA TRP A 236 -6.54 16.56 1.32
C TRP A 236 -8.05 16.35 1.46
N ARG A 237 -8.73 17.22 2.21
CA ARG A 237 -10.16 17.13 2.53
C ARG A 237 -10.56 15.80 3.15
N VAL A 238 -9.64 15.11 3.82
CA VAL A 238 -9.94 13.90 4.59
C VAL A 238 -10.49 14.33 5.95
N PRO A 239 -11.78 14.09 6.24
CA PRO A 239 -12.42 14.68 7.40
C PRO A 239 -12.00 14.00 8.70
N VAL A 240 -11.56 14.81 9.66
CA VAL A 240 -11.21 14.44 11.04
C VAL A 240 -12.03 15.31 12.00
N SER A 241 -12.35 14.78 13.17
CA SER A 241 -13.15 15.51 14.16
C SER A 241 -12.35 16.62 14.86
N GLN A 242 -13.04 17.69 15.29
CA GLN A 242 -12.39 18.75 16.05
C GLN A 242 -11.85 18.26 17.40
N GLU A 243 -12.49 17.24 17.98
CA GLU A 243 -12.05 16.62 19.22
C GLU A 243 -10.67 15.99 19.04
N VAL A 244 -10.45 15.21 17.97
CA VAL A 244 -9.15 14.58 17.73
C VAL A 244 -8.09 15.59 17.29
N GLU A 245 -8.45 16.61 16.50
CA GLU A 245 -7.52 17.68 16.12
C GLU A 245 -6.93 18.40 17.35
N LYS A 246 -7.73 18.64 18.38
CA LYS A 246 -7.26 19.26 19.64
C LYS A 246 -6.19 18.42 20.32
N THR A 247 -6.27 17.09 20.23
CA THR A 247 -5.32 16.17 20.90
C THR A 247 -3.91 16.27 20.34
N VAL A 248 -3.73 16.71 19.08
CA VAL A 248 -2.43 16.75 18.39
C VAL A 248 -1.83 18.15 18.32
N THR A 249 -2.50 19.17 18.86
CA THR A 249 -2.06 20.59 18.78
C THR A 249 -0.71 20.87 19.45
N HIS A 250 -0.27 20.00 20.34
CA HIS A 250 1.03 20.09 21.00
C HIS A 250 2.20 19.72 20.07
N TYR A 251 1.95 19.03 18.96
CA TYR A 251 2.95 18.79 17.93
C TYR A 251 3.08 19.97 16.95
N PRO A 252 4.27 20.22 16.38
CA PRO A 252 4.42 21.26 15.36
C PRO A 252 3.63 20.89 14.09
N ALA A 253 2.92 21.89 13.55
CA ALA A 253 2.17 21.76 12.30
C ALA A 253 3.08 21.40 11.12
N TRP A 254 2.57 20.58 10.21
CA TRP A 254 3.33 20.14 9.04
C TRP A 254 2.50 20.13 7.75
N LEU A 255 3.16 20.51 6.67
CA LEU A 255 2.73 20.37 5.28
C LEU A 255 3.96 20.00 4.44
N PRO A 256 3.83 19.13 3.42
CA PRO A 256 4.92 18.89 2.49
C PRO A 256 5.22 20.15 1.67
N PRO A 257 6.46 20.34 1.17
CA PRO A 257 6.87 21.58 0.49
C PRO A 257 5.92 22.05 -0.62
N GLU A 258 5.41 21.13 -1.43
CA GLU A 258 4.49 21.39 -2.54
C GLU A 258 3.09 21.86 -2.10
N MET A 259 2.75 21.74 -0.83
CA MET A 259 1.48 22.17 -0.24
C MET A 259 1.63 23.42 0.63
N GLN A 260 2.85 23.92 0.82
CA GLN A 260 3.07 25.13 1.59
C GLN A 260 2.70 26.35 0.74
N PRO A 261 2.12 27.41 1.34
CA PRO A 261 1.91 28.66 0.63
C PRO A 261 3.26 29.18 0.13
N GLU A 262 3.33 29.64 -1.13
CA GLU A 262 4.54 30.24 -1.68
C GLU A 262 5.01 31.33 -0.72
N LYS A 263 6.25 31.22 -0.24
CA LYS A 263 6.88 32.33 0.49
C LYS A 263 6.88 33.50 -0.47
N ALA A 264 6.10 34.55 -0.15
CA ALA A 264 6.11 35.79 -0.91
C ALA A 264 7.57 36.20 -1.11
N ALA A 265 8.05 36.13 -2.35
CA ALA A 265 9.37 36.58 -2.70
C ALA A 265 9.45 38.05 -2.25
N ALA A 266 10.28 38.33 -1.25
CA ALA A 266 10.55 39.69 -0.85
C ALA A 266 11.05 40.41 -2.10
N LYS A 267 10.21 41.28 -2.67
CA LYS A 267 10.63 42.15 -3.78
C LYS A 267 11.91 42.84 -3.30
N PRO A 268 13.01 42.79 -4.08
CA PRO A 268 14.18 43.57 -3.72
C PRO A 268 13.73 45.03 -3.65
N ALA A 269 13.94 45.66 -2.49
CA ALA A 269 13.76 47.09 -2.33
C ALA A 269 14.67 47.76 -3.37
N GLY A 270 14.05 48.40 -4.36
CA GLY A 270 14.76 49.13 -5.39
C GLY A 270 15.74 50.12 -4.77
N LYS A 271 16.95 50.13 -5.29
CA LYS A 271 17.86 51.28 -5.23
C LYS A 271 17.85 51.94 -6.59
#